data_AF-A0A960YCH5-F1
#
_entry.id   AF-A0A960YCH5-F1
#
_cell.length_a   1.000
_cell.length_b   1.000
_cell.length_c   1.000
_cell.angle_alpha   90.00
_cell.angle_beta   90.00
_cell.angle_gamma   90.00
#
_symmetry.space_group_name_H-M   'P 1'
#
loop_
_entity.id
_entity.type
_entity.pdbx_description
1 polymer ?
#
loop_
_entity_poly.entity_id
_entity_poly.type
_entity_poly.pdbx_seq_one_letter_code
_entity_poly.pdbx_strand_id
1 'polypeptide(L)'
;MSLMDSFKSMVGKGLPKVEVKLKKTEAAVLESVKGMATITGGEYPVEIEKIVLYMQTLEENVETSKTHESSSKVGTITFNDYALEVGETIELPFQIKIPKSNLLTSTAIKNFVKVHLSISGQDTFGVCEIKII
;
A
#
# COMPACT_ATOMS: atom_id res chain seq x y z
N MET A 1 -0.21 -20.40 3.12
CA MET A 1 -0.60 -19.13 3.77
C MET A 1 -0.68 -18.08 2.69
N SER A 2 -1.78 -17.33 2.60
CA SER A 2 -1.90 -16.32 1.56
C SER A 2 -0.91 -15.19 1.87
N LEU A 3 -0.23 -14.63 0.86
CA LEU A 3 0.67 -13.47 1.07
C LEU A 3 -0.07 -12.30 1.74
N MET A 4 -1.38 -12.19 1.55
CA MET A 4 -2.25 -11.24 2.23
C MET A 4 -2.30 -11.46 3.75
N ASP A 5 -2.16 -12.69 4.24
CA ASP A 5 -2.09 -13.00 5.68
C ASP A 5 -0.79 -12.48 6.29
N SER A 6 0.33 -12.54 5.55
CA SER A 6 1.62 -11.97 5.98
C SER A 6 1.59 -10.44 6.03
N PHE A 7 0.86 -9.76 5.13
CA PHE A 7 0.71 -8.31 5.19
C PHE A 7 -0.20 -7.85 6.33
N LYS A 8 -1.24 -8.62 6.67
CA LYS A 8 -2.15 -8.29 7.79
C LYS A 8 -1.50 -8.48 9.16
N SER A 9 -0.52 -9.38 9.30
CA SER A 9 0.07 -9.69 10.61
C SER A 9 1.07 -8.65 11.12
N MET A 10 1.38 -7.60 10.35
CA MET A 10 2.38 -6.58 10.68
C MET A 10 1.77 -5.27 11.22
N VAL A 11 0.45 -5.20 11.35
CA VAL A 11 -0.25 -4.03 11.89
C VAL A 11 -0.36 -4.18 13.41
N GLY A 12 0.30 -3.30 14.16
CA GLY A 12 0.27 -3.28 15.63
C GLY A 12 -1.15 -3.20 16.20
N LYS A 13 -1.39 -3.85 17.34
CA LYS A 13 -2.70 -3.77 18.04
C LYS A 13 -2.97 -2.32 18.46
N GLY A 14 -4.18 -1.84 18.18
CA GLY A 14 -4.63 -0.49 18.52
C GLY A 14 -4.21 0.61 17.55
N LEU A 15 -3.47 0.30 16.48
CA LEU A 15 -3.09 1.26 15.44
C LEU A 15 -4.23 1.60 14.48
N PRO A 16 -4.15 2.74 13.77
CA PRO A 16 -5.09 3.04 12.70
C PRO A 16 -5.11 1.95 11.65
N LYS A 17 -6.31 1.67 11.17
CA LYS A 17 -6.55 0.74 10.07
C LYS A 17 -6.42 1.49 8.76
N VAL A 18 -5.63 0.96 7.82
CA VAL A 18 -5.48 1.51 6.47
C VAL A 18 -6.07 0.53 5.47
N GLU A 19 -7.13 0.95 4.77
CA GLU A 19 -7.76 0.20 3.70
C GLU A 19 -7.50 0.87 2.36
N VAL A 20 -7.12 0.08 1.36
CA VAL A 20 -6.77 0.58 0.03
C VAL A 20 -7.70 -0.04 -0.98
N LYS A 21 -8.40 0.80 -1.74
CA LYS A 21 -9.30 0.37 -2.82
C LYS A 21 -8.92 1.06 -4.11
N LEU A 22 -8.66 0.27 -5.14
CA LEU A 22 -8.42 0.78 -6.49
C LEU A 22 -9.75 0.79 -7.26
N LYS A 23 -9.94 1.79 -8.13
CA LYS A 23 -11.13 1.86 -9.01
C LYS A 23 -11.12 0.76 -10.07
N LYS A 24 -9.94 0.22 -10.39
CA LYS A 24 -9.74 -0.91 -11.27
C LYS A 24 -8.71 -1.84 -10.65
N THR A 25 -8.93 -3.14 -10.79
CA THR A 25 -7.99 -4.18 -10.37
C THR A 25 -7.03 -4.59 -11.47
N GLU A 26 -7.23 -4.07 -12.69
CA GLU A 26 -6.37 -4.31 -13.85
C GLU A 26 -5.97 -2.97 -14.50
N ALA A 27 -4.72 -2.86 -14.96
CA ALA A 27 -4.24 -1.66 -15.64
C ALA A 27 -3.08 -1.98 -16.59
N ALA A 28 -2.97 -1.22 -17.68
CA ALA A 28 -1.84 -1.31 -18.58
C ALA A 28 -0.60 -0.59 -18.03
N VAL A 29 0.57 -0.95 -18.54
CA VAL A 29 1.82 -0.22 -18.26
C VAL A 29 1.67 1.25 -18.67
N LEU A 30 2.15 2.18 -17.83
CA LEU A 30 1.99 3.63 -17.97
C LEU A 30 0.54 4.15 -17.83
N GLU A 31 -0.47 3.29 -17.64
CA GLU A 31 -1.82 3.71 -17.31
C GLU A 31 -1.84 4.39 -15.93
N SER A 32 -2.75 5.36 -15.76
CA SER A 32 -3.03 5.95 -14.46
C SER A 32 -4.21 5.27 -13.79
N VAL A 33 -3.99 4.78 -12.58
CA VAL A 33 -5.01 4.12 -11.76
C VAL A 33 -5.36 5.03 -10.60
N LYS A 34 -6.66 5.26 -10.43
CA LYS A 34 -7.19 6.01 -9.29
C LYS A 34 -7.58 5.03 -8.19
N GLY A 35 -7.38 5.45 -6.95
CA GLY A 35 -7.79 4.70 -5.78
C GLY A 35 -8.21 5.62 -4.64
N MET A 36 -8.65 5.00 -3.56
CA MET A 36 -8.99 5.63 -2.30
C MET A 36 -8.26 4.87 -1.19
N ALA A 37 -7.55 5.61 -0.35
CA ALA A 37 -7.06 5.10 0.92
C ALA A 37 -8.02 5.57 2.02
N THR A 38 -8.65 4.64 2.71
CA THR A 38 -9.50 4.92 3.88
C THR A 38 -8.68 4.61 5.12
N ILE A 39 -8.50 5.60 5.98
CA ILE A 39 -7.73 5.46 7.21
C ILE A 39 -8.69 5.71 8.36
N THR A 40 -8.84 4.71 9.23
CA THR A 40 -9.71 4.77 10.40
C THR A 40 -8.86 4.74 11.66
N GLY A 41 -9.08 5.70 12.56
CA GLY A 41 -8.39 5.80 13.84
C GLY A 41 -8.56 4.54 14.69
N GLY A 42 -7.49 4.18 15.41
CA GLY A 42 -7.41 2.97 16.22
C GLY A 42 -8.02 3.15 17.60
N GLU A 43 -7.39 2.53 18.61
CA GLU A 43 -7.85 2.58 20.01
C GLU A 43 -7.43 3.86 20.75
N TYR A 44 -6.45 4.59 20.21
CA TYR A 44 -5.96 5.86 20.74
C TYR A 44 -5.73 6.87 19.60
N PRO A 45 -5.81 8.19 19.89
CA PRO A 45 -5.47 9.22 18.92
C PRO A 45 -4.01 9.12 18.52
N VAL A 46 -3.71 9.35 17.25
CA VAL A 46 -2.32 9.33 16.74
C VAL A 46 -2.05 10.51 15.84
N GLU A 47 -0.83 11.03 15.92
CA GLU A 47 -0.36 12.06 15.02
C GLU A 47 0.16 11.44 13.72
N ILE A 48 -0.42 11.85 12.60
CA ILE A 48 0.00 11.43 11.26
C ILE A 48 1.11 12.37 10.80
N GLU A 49 2.29 11.82 10.52
CA GLU A 49 3.41 12.59 9.97
C GLU A 49 3.32 12.64 8.44
N LYS A 50 3.13 11.48 7.83
CA LYS A 50 3.12 11.34 6.37
C LYS A 50 2.45 10.05 5.92
N ILE A 51 1.96 10.10 4.70
CA ILE A 51 1.48 8.94 3.95
C ILE A 51 2.33 8.80 2.71
N VAL A 52 2.91 7.62 2.53
CA VAL A 52 3.76 7.29 1.38
C VAL A 52 3.09 6.22 0.56
N LEU A 53 2.93 6.49 -0.74
CA LEU A 53 2.40 5.54 -1.70
C LEU A 53 3.58 4.81 -2.34
N TYR A 54 3.51 3.48 -2.35
CA TYR A 54 4.48 2.61 -3.01
C TYR A 54 3.78 1.71 -4.03
N MET A 55 4.47 1.50 -5.13
CA MET A 55 4.21 0.39 -6.03
C MET A 55 5.17 -0.73 -5.65
N GLN A 56 4.64 -1.84 -5.17
CA GLN A 56 5.39 -2.98 -4.71
C GLN A 56 5.21 -4.14 -5.69
N THR A 57 6.31 -4.77 -6.07
CA THR A 57 6.37 -5.91 -6.96
C THR A 57 6.96 -7.08 -6.20
N LEU A 58 6.25 -8.20 -6.22
CA LEU A 58 6.66 -9.47 -5.65
C LEU A 58 6.88 -10.46 -6.78
N GLU A 59 8.12 -10.90 -6.94
CA GLU A 59 8.51 -11.93 -7.90
C GLU A 59 8.76 -13.23 -7.15
N GLU A 60 7.94 -14.25 -7.41
CA GLU A 60 8.16 -15.59 -6.89
C GLU A 60 9.02 -16.38 -7.88
N ASN A 61 10.24 -16.72 -7.48
CA ASN A 61 11.09 -17.60 -8.26
C ASN A 61 10.71 -19.06 -7.94
N VAL A 62 10.02 -19.70 -8.88
CA VAL A 62 9.48 -21.06 -8.73
C VAL A 62 10.58 -22.12 -8.58
N GLU A 63 11.75 -21.92 -9.19
CA GLU A 63 12.86 -22.88 -9.14
C GLU A 63 13.61 -22.87 -7.79
N THR A 64 13.73 -21.70 -7.18
CA THR A 64 14.48 -21.52 -5.93
C THR A 64 13.59 -21.36 -4.70
N SER A 65 12.27 -21.27 -4.89
CA SER A 65 11.28 -20.91 -3.86
C SER A 65 11.62 -19.60 -3.13
N LYS A 66 12.39 -18.71 -3.76
CA LYS A 66 12.74 -17.40 -3.20
C LYS A 66 11.77 -16.35 -3.71
N THR A 67 11.32 -15.49 -2.81
CA THR A 67 10.53 -14.32 -3.15
C THR A 67 11.43 -13.10 -3.20
N HIS A 68 11.44 -12.39 -4.33
CA HIS A 68 12.10 -11.11 -4.47
C HIS A 68 11.06 -10.00 -4.37
N GLU A 69 11.26 -9.06 -3.44
CA GLU A 69 10.38 -7.92 -3.25
C GLU A 69 11.11 -6.65 -3.70
N SER A 70 10.45 -5.87 -4.55
CA SER A 70 10.88 -4.53 -4.95
C SER A 70 9.79 -3.53 -4.63
N SER A 71 10.15 -2.37 -4.09
CA SER A 71 9.21 -1.29 -3.78
C SER A 71 9.70 0.01 -4.38
N SER A 72 8.86 0.62 -5.22
CA SER A 72 9.10 1.92 -5.83
C SER A 72 8.17 2.96 -5.21
N LYS A 73 8.74 4.03 -4.65
CA LYS A 73 7.93 5.15 -4.14
C LYS A 73 7.25 5.87 -5.30
N VAL A 74 5.93 5.94 -5.28
CA VAL A 74 5.12 6.60 -6.33
C VAL A 74 4.51 7.92 -5.89
N GLY A 75 4.41 8.17 -4.59
CA GLY A 75 3.89 9.42 -4.07
C GLY A 75 4.12 9.59 -2.58
N THR A 76 3.99 10.83 -2.10
CA THR A 76 4.05 11.15 -0.68
C THR A 76 3.10 12.31 -0.40
N ILE A 77 2.35 12.20 0.69
CA ILE A 77 1.52 13.24 1.27
C ILE A 77 2.07 13.48 2.67
N THR A 78 2.35 14.73 3.01
CA THR A 78 2.82 15.13 4.34
C THR A 78 1.70 15.89 5.04
N PHE A 79 1.53 15.63 6.32
CA PHE A 79 0.58 16.33 7.16
C PHE A 79 1.34 17.30 8.05
N ASN A 80 0.73 18.45 8.34
CA ASN A 80 1.22 19.37 9.35
C ASN A 80 0.36 19.16 10.59
N ASP A 81 0.90 18.42 11.57
CA ASP A 81 0.33 18.24 12.90
C ASP A 81 -1.14 17.74 12.89
N TYR A 82 -1.44 16.77 12.02
CA TYR A 82 -2.79 16.19 11.96
C TYR A 82 -2.91 15.01 12.92
N ALA A 83 -3.71 15.19 13.97
CA ALA A 83 -4.10 14.12 14.87
C ALA A 83 -5.36 13.41 14.33
N LEU A 84 -5.25 12.10 14.12
CA LEU A 84 -6.37 11.24 13.78
C LEU A 84 -6.99 10.71 15.08
N GLU A 85 -8.24 11.07 15.33
CA GLU A 85 -8.97 10.69 16.55
C GLU A 85 -9.48 9.24 16.49
N VAL A 86 -9.84 8.71 17.66
CA VAL A 86 -10.38 7.35 17.80
C VAL A 86 -11.67 7.20 16.99
N GLY A 87 -11.69 6.25 16.06
CA GLY A 87 -12.82 5.99 15.17
C GLY A 87 -13.05 7.05 14.08
N GLU A 88 -12.28 8.14 14.06
CA GLU A 88 -12.31 9.10 12.96
C GLU A 88 -11.88 8.39 11.67
N THR A 89 -12.53 8.71 10.55
CA THR A 89 -12.20 8.13 9.26
C THR A 89 -11.90 9.23 8.26
N ILE A 90 -10.72 9.15 7.65
CA ILE A 90 -10.32 10.00 6.54
C ILE A 90 -10.23 9.20 5.25
N GLU A 91 -10.63 9.83 4.15
CA GLU A 91 -10.56 9.27 2.82
C GLU A 91 -9.60 10.10 1.96
N LEU A 92 -8.58 9.45 1.44
CA LEU A 92 -7.54 10.07 0.65
C LEU A 92 -7.56 9.53 -0.78
N PRO A 93 -8.15 10.28 -1.72
CA PRO A 93 -8.12 9.90 -3.11
C PRO A 93 -6.70 10.03 -3.63
N PHE A 94 -6.23 9.03 -4.35
CA PHE A 94 -4.91 9.05 -4.98
C PHE A 94 -5.00 8.62 -6.44
N GLN A 95 -3.98 9.01 -7.20
CA GLN A 95 -3.74 8.55 -8.55
C GLN A 95 -2.28 8.12 -8.67
N ILE A 96 -2.06 6.89 -9.12
CA ILE A 96 -0.73 6.36 -9.41
C ILE A 96 -0.60 6.13 -10.90
N LYS A 97 0.60 6.30 -11.43
CA LYS A 97 0.93 5.90 -12.81
C LYS A 97 1.72 4.61 -12.72
N ILE A 98 1.26 3.56 -13.41
CA ILE A 98 1.96 2.27 -13.44
C ILE A 98 3.33 2.47 -14.08
N PRO A 99 4.43 2.27 -13.35
CA PRO A 99 5.76 2.50 -13.90
C PRO A 99 6.04 1.50 -15.02
N LYS A 100 6.89 1.90 -15.98
CA LYS A 100 7.40 1.00 -17.03
C LYS A 100 8.39 -0.04 -16.48
N SER A 101 8.80 0.11 -15.22
CA SER A 101 9.81 -0.71 -14.57
C SER A 101 9.33 -2.16 -14.45
N ASN A 102 10.15 -3.06 -14.99
CA ASN A 102 10.13 -4.50 -14.82
C ASN A 102 8.82 -5.20 -15.22
N LEU A 103 8.49 -5.10 -16.50
CA LEU A 103 8.01 -6.28 -17.25
C LEU A 103 9.15 -7.32 -17.28
N LEU A 104 9.51 -7.88 -16.13
CA LEU A 104 10.35 -9.07 -16.11
C LEU A 104 9.47 -10.23 -16.55
N THR A 105 10.03 -11.03 -17.43
CA THR A 105 9.48 -12.13 -18.20
C THR A 105 9.02 -13.34 -17.36
N SER A 106 8.73 -13.15 -16.07
CA SER A 106 8.36 -14.23 -15.14
C SER A 106 6.85 -14.36 -15.02
N THR A 107 6.38 -15.60 -15.10
CA THR A 107 4.97 -16.01 -15.00
C THR A 107 4.34 -15.79 -13.62
N ALA A 108 5.13 -15.37 -12.61
CA ALA A 108 4.70 -15.24 -11.22
C ALA A 108 5.06 -13.88 -10.59
N ILE A 109 4.75 -12.79 -11.30
CA ILE A 109 4.89 -11.43 -10.76
C ILE A 109 3.55 -10.94 -10.24
N LYS A 110 3.49 -10.57 -8.96
CA LYS A 110 2.35 -9.88 -8.33
C LYS A 110 2.70 -8.44 -8.06
N ASN A 111 1.74 -7.56 -8.29
CA ASN A 111 1.91 -6.13 -8.17
C ASN A 111 0.90 -5.59 -7.14
N PHE A 112 1.36 -4.73 -6.25
CA PHE A 112 0.59 -4.20 -5.14
C PHE A 112 0.76 -2.70 -5.03
N VAL A 113 -0.33 -2.01 -4.74
CA VAL A 113 -0.32 -0.63 -4.29
C VAL A 113 -0.31 -0.64 -2.77
N LYS A 114 0.78 -0.16 -2.17
CA LYS A 114 0.95 -0.05 -0.73
C LYS A 114 0.79 1.40 -0.30
N VAL A 115 -0.11 1.64 0.64
CA VAL A 115 -0.26 2.93 1.33
C VAL A 115 0.37 2.77 2.69
N HIS A 116 1.50 3.43 2.90
CA HIS A 116 2.23 3.43 4.16
C HIS A 116 1.86 4.69 4.94
N LEU A 117 1.30 4.52 6.14
CA LEU A 117 0.97 5.58 7.07
C LEU A 117 2.04 5.60 8.16
N SER A 118 2.77 6.71 8.24
CA SER A 118 3.77 6.95 9.27
C SER A 118 3.17 7.83 10.35
N ILE A 119 3.23 7.34 11.59
CA ILE A 119 2.73 8.00 12.79
C ILE A 119 3.89 8.12 13.77
N SER A 120 3.84 9.07 14.70
CA SER A 120 5.00 9.31 15.57
C SER A 120 5.43 8.07 16.37
N GLY A 121 6.54 7.47 15.93
CA GLY A 121 7.16 6.29 16.53
C GLY A 121 6.62 4.93 16.06
N GLN A 122 5.64 4.87 15.16
CA GLN A 122 5.07 3.62 14.64
C GLN A 122 4.68 3.74 13.16
N ASP A 123 4.46 2.62 12.49
CA ASP A 123 4.03 2.60 11.09
C ASP A 123 2.89 1.59 10.91
N THR A 124 1.94 1.92 10.05
CA THR A 124 0.87 1.00 9.61
C THR A 124 0.71 1.12 8.10
N PHE A 125 0.16 0.09 7.46
CA PHE A 125 -0.03 0.14 6.01
C PHE A 125 -1.22 -0.67 5.56
N GLY A 126 -1.74 -0.30 4.40
CA GLY A 126 -2.68 -1.09 3.63
C GLY A 126 -2.09 -1.45 2.28
N VAL A 127 -2.48 -2.61 1.75
CA VAL A 127 -2.08 -3.06 0.43
C VAL A 127 -3.30 -3.46 -0.40
N CYS A 128 -3.24 -3.19 -1.70
CA CYS A 128 -4.23 -3.65 -2.66
C CYS A 128 -3.49 -4.23 -3.87
N GLU A 129 -3.85 -5.46 -4.28
CA GLU A 129 -3.28 -6.08 -5.47
C GLU A 129 -3.82 -5.40 -6.73
N ILE A 130 -2.94 -5.22 -7.71
CA ILE A 130 -3.28 -4.78 -9.05
C ILE A 130 -2.63 -5.70 -10.07
N LYS A 131 -3.41 -6.16 -11.03
CA LYS A 131 -2.92 -6.94 -12.16
C LYS A 131 -2.49 -6.00 -13.27
N ILE A 132 -1.25 -6.14 -13.73
CA ILE A 132 -0.74 -5.38 -14.87
C ILE A 132 -0.95 -6.22 -16.13
N ILE A 133 -1.58 -5.64 -17.15
CA ILE A 133 -1.89 -6.29 -18.45
C ILE A 133 -1.17 -5.62 -19.61
#